data_AF-A0A537K354-F1
#
_entry.id   AF-A0A537K354-F1
#
_cell.length_a   1.000
_cell.length_b   1.000
_cell.length_c   1.000
_cell.angle_alpha   90.00
_cell.angle_beta   90.00
_cell.angle_gamma   90.00
#
_symmetry.space_group_name_H-M   'P 1'
#
loop_
_entity.id
_entity.type
_entity.pdbx_description
1 polymer ?
#
loop_
_entity_poly.entity_id
_entity_poly.type
_entity_poly.pdbx_seq_one_letter_code
_entity_poly.pdbx_strand_id
1 'polypeptide(L)'
;MRIIITLLLLASFTLQAQEKTTNKQKWRIDKNKIITGSLVFVGGAAKGFNETLLFNYKIFEKTFPGANKQWFDPKVSWRNKYEGGNPDNGAKFFLSTSAFVMFTDQYHLNNFIQKTAIMSALVIKIGAPKQPFRYYIYDLLWYTMCYQVGFAATYYPFTSRNYK
;
A
#
# COMPACT_ATOMS: atom_id res chain seq x y z
N MET A 1 -43.27 -2.14 1.16
CA MET A 1 -42.76 -3.53 1.14
C MET A 1 -41.24 -3.61 0.94
N ARG A 2 -40.66 -2.98 -0.09
CA ARG A 2 -39.19 -3.02 -0.35
C ARG A 2 -38.33 -2.50 0.81
N ILE A 3 -38.71 -1.40 1.45
CA ILE A 3 -37.97 -0.82 2.59
C ILE A 3 -37.94 -1.76 3.81
N ILE A 4 -39.04 -2.46 4.07
CA ILE A 4 -39.15 -3.41 5.18
C ILE A 4 -38.23 -4.61 4.95
N ILE A 5 -38.16 -5.10 3.70
CA ILE A 5 -37.26 -6.19 3.32
C ILE A 5 -35.79 -5.75 3.45
N THR A 6 -35.45 -4.52 3.05
CA THR A 6 -34.09 -3.97 3.22
C THR A 6 -33.71 -3.82 4.69
N LEU A 7 -34.63 -3.36 5.54
CA LEU A 7 -34.39 -3.25 6.99
C LEU A 7 -34.27 -4.61 7.67
N LEU A 8 -35.06 -5.61 7.25
CA LEU A 8 -34.95 -6.98 7.75
C LEU A 8 -33.65 -7.67 7.30
N LEU A 9 -33.17 -7.40 6.09
CA LEU A 9 -31.86 -7.85 5.61
C LEU A 9 -30.72 -7.19 6.39
N LEU A 10 -30.79 -5.88 6.65
CA LEU A 10 -29.81 -5.17 7.49
C LEU A 10 -29.81 -5.69 8.94
N ALA A 11 -30.98 -5.98 9.51
CA ALA A 11 -31.10 -6.51 10.87
C ALA A 11 -30.56 -7.95 11.00
N SER A 12 -30.68 -8.78 9.97
CA SER A 12 -30.17 -10.16 9.98
C SER A 12 -28.63 -10.21 9.95
N PHE A 13 -27.94 -9.19 9.42
CA PHE A 13 -26.49 -9.04 9.57
C PHE A 13 -26.05 -8.63 10.98
N THR A 14 -26.95 -8.06 11.80
CA THR A 14 -26.62 -7.63 13.18
C THR A 14 -26.82 -8.73 14.23
N LEU A 15 -27.71 -9.70 13.98
CA LEU A 15 -28.04 -10.75 14.96
C LEU A 15 -26.93 -11.80 15.12
N GLN A 16 -26.11 -12.02 14.08
CA GLN A 16 -24.93 -12.90 14.17
C GLN A 16 -23.72 -12.26 14.87
N ALA A 17 -23.80 -10.98 15.29
CA ALA A 17 -22.72 -10.25 15.93
C ALA A 17 -22.64 -10.43 17.46
N GLN A 18 -23.58 -11.16 18.07
CA GLN A 18 -23.64 -11.36 19.53
C GLN A 18 -23.18 -12.76 19.96
N GLU A 19 -21.98 -13.19 19.56
CA GLU A 19 -21.28 -14.22 20.34
C GLU A 19 -20.65 -13.56 21.58
N LYS A 20 -21.09 -14.00 22.76
CA LYS A 20 -20.51 -13.62 24.06
C LYS A 20 -19.08 -14.16 24.13
N THR A 21 -18.12 -13.38 23.64
CA THR A 21 -16.70 -13.66 23.83
C THR A 21 -16.34 -13.40 25.29
N THR A 22 -16.19 -14.49 26.05
CA THR A 22 -15.78 -14.49 27.47
C THR A 22 -14.31 -14.15 27.69
N ASN A 23 -13.56 -13.84 26.62
CA ASN A 23 -12.15 -13.51 26.73
C ASN A 23 -11.96 -12.00 26.99
N LYS A 24 -11.60 -11.63 28.22
CA LYS A 24 -11.21 -10.27 28.64
C LYS A 24 -9.86 -9.83 28.04
N GLN A 25 -9.59 -10.15 26.79
CA GLN A 25 -8.36 -9.73 26.14
C GLN A 25 -8.46 -8.22 25.85
N LYS A 26 -7.60 -7.41 26.47
CA LYS A 26 -7.50 -5.98 26.16
C LYS A 26 -6.81 -5.80 24.81
N TRP A 27 -7.24 -4.78 24.05
CA TRP A 27 -6.52 -4.40 22.85
C TRP A 27 -5.09 -3.99 23.21
N ARG A 28 -4.13 -4.54 22.47
CA ARG A 28 -2.70 -4.22 22.60
C ARG A 28 -2.00 -4.43 21.27
N ILE A 29 -0.90 -3.71 21.09
CA ILE A 29 0.05 -3.94 20.01
C ILE A 29 0.86 -5.19 20.38
N ASP A 30 0.50 -6.31 19.76
CA ASP A 30 1.21 -7.58 19.90
C ASP A 30 2.19 -7.77 18.73
N LYS A 31 2.95 -8.88 18.75
CA LYS A 31 3.92 -9.21 17.69
C LYS A 31 3.30 -9.22 16.30
N ASN A 32 2.07 -9.73 16.14
CA ASN A 32 1.39 -9.77 14.85
C ASN A 32 1.02 -8.36 14.37
N LYS A 33 0.55 -7.48 15.27
CA LYS A 33 0.27 -6.08 14.95
C LYS A 33 1.52 -5.28 14.62
N ILE A 34 2.67 -5.61 15.23
CA ILE A 34 3.96 -5.03 14.86
C ILE A 34 4.33 -5.47 13.45
N ILE A 35 4.36 -6.78 13.17
CA ILE A 35 4.73 -7.32 11.84
C ILE A 35 3.82 -6.75 10.74
N THR A 36 2.50 -6.84 10.95
CA THR A 36 1.52 -6.29 9.98
C THR A 36 1.60 -4.77 9.88
N GLY A 37 1.85 -4.07 10.99
CA GLY A 37 2.07 -2.62 11.00
C GLY A 37 3.33 -2.21 10.21
N SER A 38 4.43 -2.95 10.35
CA SER A 38 5.65 -2.75 9.58
C SER A 38 5.45 -2.98 8.09
N LEU A 39 4.71 -4.01 7.71
CA LEU A 39 4.34 -4.23 6.30
C LEU A 39 3.49 -3.09 5.74
N VAL A 40 2.49 -2.62 6.51
CA VAL A 40 1.66 -1.48 6.12
C VAL A 40 2.48 -0.18 6.01
N PHE A 41 3.45 0.03 6.91
CA PHE A 41 4.43 1.11 6.82
C PHE A 41 5.24 1.03 5.53
N VAL A 42 5.79 -0.14 5.18
CA VAL A 42 6.51 -0.36 3.92
C VAL A 42 5.61 -0.06 2.72
N GLY A 43 4.34 -0.45 2.77
CA GLY A 43 3.38 -0.12 1.72
C GLY A 43 3.15 1.38 1.58
N GLY A 44 3.02 2.10 2.71
CA GLY A 44 2.94 3.56 2.73
C GLY A 44 4.19 4.22 2.14
N ALA A 45 5.39 3.74 2.53
CA ALA A 45 6.66 4.26 2.04
C ALA A 45 6.85 4.04 0.54
N ALA A 46 6.50 2.86 0.01
CA ALA A 46 6.56 2.60 -1.42
C ALA A 46 5.61 3.53 -2.20
N LYS A 47 4.40 3.78 -1.67
CA LYS A 47 3.46 4.73 -2.28
C LYS A 47 3.97 6.17 -2.22
N GLY A 48 4.47 6.62 -1.07
CA GLY A 48 5.01 7.96 -0.89
C GLY A 48 6.20 8.22 -1.82
N PHE A 49 7.08 7.22 -1.99
CA PHE A 49 8.19 7.32 -2.93
C PHE A 49 7.72 7.40 -4.39
N ASN A 50 6.67 6.66 -4.78
CA ASN A 50 6.06 6.82 -6.11
C ASN A 50 5.50 8.22 -6.36
N GLU A 51 4.80 8.79 -5.38
CA GLU A 51 4.29 10.17 -5.47
C GLU A 51 5.44 11.18 -5.55
N THR A 52 6.56 10.94 -4.86
CA THR A 52 7.78 11.73 -5.00
C THR A 52 8.31 11.68 -6.45
N LEU A 53 8.42 10.50 -7.04
CA LEU A 53 8.91 10.37 -8.42
C LEU A 53 7.94 10.97 -9.44
N LEU A 54 6.63 10.95 -9.20
CA LEU A 54 5.64 11.52 -10.12
C LEU A 54 5.55 13.06 -10.03
N PHE A 55 5.49 13.60 -8.80
CA PHE A 55 5.14 15.00 -8.58
C PHE A 55 6.33 15.87 -8.19
N ASN A 56 7.39 15.27 -7.63
CA ASN A 56 8.55 15.98 -7.10
C ASN A 56 9.88 15.49 -7.69
N TYR A 57 9.87 14.94 -8.91
CA TYR A 57 11.06 14.36 -9.54
C TYR A 57 12.27 15.31 -9.59
N LYS A 58 12.07 16.59 -9.91
CA LYS A 58 13.16 17.58 -9.97
C LYS A 58 13.90 17.73 -8.62
N ILE A 59 13.14 17.66 -7.53
CA ILE A 59 13.70 17.74 -6.17
C ILE A 59 14.45 16.44 -5.87
N PHE A 60 13.85 15.29 -6.18
CA PHE A 60 14.52 13.99 -6.07
C PHE A 60 15.84 13.94 -6.86
N GLU A 61 15.85 14.39 -8.11
CA GLU A 61 17.04 14.45 -8.97
C GLU A 61 18.10 15.39 -8.40
N LYS A 62 17.70 16.56 -7.86
CA LYS A 62 18.64 17.46 -7.18
C LYS A 62 19.28 16.82 -5.95
N THR A 63 18.50 16.06 -5.17
CA THR A 63 18.99 15.36 -3.98
C THR A 63 19.85 14.15 -4.34
N PHE A 64 19.56 13.48 -5.45
CA PHE A 64 20.30 12.30 -5.94
C PHE A 64 20.71 12.48 -7.41
N PRO A 65 21.69 13.35 -7.71
CA PRO A 65 22.06 13.69 -9.10
C PRO A 65 22.63 12.52 -9.90
N GLY A 66 23.13 11.47 -9.23
CA GLY A 66 23.61 10.23 -9.87
C GLY A 66 22.53 9.17 -10.08
N ALA A 67 21.27 9.43 -9.71
CA ALA A 67 20.20 8.45 -9.89
C ALA A 67 19.93 8.21 -11.39
N ASN A 68 19.90 6.95 -11.80
CA ASN A 68 19.64 6.58 -13.19
C ASN A 68 18.23 7.00 -13.62
N LYS A 69 18.14 8.02 -14.49
CA LYS A 69 16.87 8.53 -15.03
C LYS A 69 16.06 7.44 -15.72
N GLN A 70 16.73 6.51 -16.40
CA GLN A 70 16.05 5.41 -17.08
C GLN A 70 15.34 4.47 -16.10
N TRP A 71 15.72 4.45 -14.82
CA TRP A 71 15.04 3.66 -13.78
C TRP A 71 14.07 4.48 -12.94
N PHE A 72 14.48 5.70 -12.55
CA PHE A 72 13.76 6.51 -11.57
C PHE A 72 12.81 7.56 -12.15
N ASP A 73 13.00 8.06 -13.39
CA ASP A 73 12.10 9.06 -13.98
C ASP A 73 10.90 8.39 -14.64
N PRO A 74 9.67 8.48 -14.07
CA PRO A 74 8.50 7.82 -14.66
C PRO A 74 8.15 8.33 -16.07
N LYS A 75 8.64 9.51 -16.48
CA LYS A 75 8.43 10.05 -17.84
C LYS A 75 9.25 9.31 -18.89
N VAL A 76 10.33 8.66 -18.48
CA VAL A 76 11.27 7.95 -19.36
C VAL A 76 11.21 6.44 -19.12
N SER A 77 11.21 6.03 -17.85
CA SER A 77 11.37 4.63 -17.42
C SER A 77 10.23 3.72 -17.81
N TRP A 78 9.01 4.25 -18.03
CA TRP A 78 7.85 3.46 -18.46
C TRP A 78 8.07 2.70 -19.77
N ARG A 79 9.03 3.14 -20.61
CA ARG A 79 9.39 2.48 -21.87
C ARG A 79 10.20 1.20 -21.66
N ASN A 80 10.83 1.01 -20.51
CA ASN A 80 11.70 -0.14 -20.23
C ASN A 80 11.01 -1.49 -20.32
N LYS A 81 9.69 -1.52 -20.24
CA LYS A 81 8.90 -2.74 -20.42
C LYS A 81 8.81 -3.21 -21.87
N TYR A 82 9.18 -2.38 -22.84
CA TYR A 82 9.08 -2.68 -24.27
C TYR A 82 10.44 -2.90 -24.92
N GLU A 83 10.46 -3.74 -25.94
CA GLU A 83 11.68 -4.07 -26.69
C GLU A 83 12.21 -2.84 -27.43
N GLY A 84 13.50 -2.52 -27.21
CA GLY A 84 14.10 -1.27 -27.71
C GLY A 84 13.43 0.02 -27.18
N GLY A 85 12.58 -0.07 -26.15
CA GLY A 85 11.81 1.07 -25.63
C GLY A 85 10.64 1.50 -26.51
N ASN A 86 10.28 0.72 -27.55
CA ASN A 86 9.17 1.02 -28.45
C ASN A 86 7.97 0.09 -28.18
N PRO A 87 6.79 0.62 -27.80
CA PRO A 87 5.58 -0.18 -27.61
C PRO A 87 5.21 -1.09 -28.79
N ASP A 88 5.49 -0.66 -30.02
CA ASP A 88 5.14 -1.42 -31.23
C ASP A 88 5.97 -2.70 -31.40
N ASN A 89 7.14 -2.77 -30.76
CA ASN A 89 8.01 -3.95 -30.78
C ASN A 89 7.56 -5.02 -29.76
N GLY A 90 6.55 -4.72 -28.94
CA GLY A 90 6.07 -5.62 -27.90
C GLY A 90 6.94 -5.64 -26.65
N ALA A 91 6.77 -6.68 -25.83
CA ALA A 91 7.39 -6.80 -24.52
C ALA A 91 8.91 -7.06 -24.64
N LYS A 92 9.70 -6.36 -23.81
CA LYS A 92 11.16 -6.54 -23.72
C LYS A 92 11.58 -7.95 -23.29
N PHE A 93 10.80 -8.54 -22.39
CA PHE A 93 10.98 -9.92 -21.95
C PHE A 93 9.63 -10.50 -21.52
N PHE A 94 9.59 -11.82 -21.27
CA PHE A 94 8.36 -12.50 -20.88
C PHE A 94 7.65 -11.79 -19.72
N LEU A 95 6.41 -11.36 -19.95
CA LEU A 95 5.55 -10.64 -18.98
C LEU A 95 6.08 -9.28 -18.49
N SER A 96 7.07 -8.66 -19.16
CA SER A 96 7.59 -7.33 -18.79
C SER A 96 6.53 -6.22 -18.87
N THR A 97 5.48 -6.41 -19.67
CA THR A 97 4.33 -5.48 -19.76
C THR A 97 3.17 -5.83 -18.83
N SER A 98 3.28 -6.91 -18.05
CA SER A 98 2.21 -7.43 -17.19
C SER A 98 2.74 -7.89 -15.81
N ALA A 99 2.89 -9.19 -15.57
CA ALA A 99 3.20 -9.75 -14.25
C ALA A 99 4.61 -9.41 -13.75
N PHE A 100 5.58 -9.25 -14.66
CA PHE A 100 6.98 -8.97 -14.35
C PHE A 100 7.38 -7.52 -14.63
N VAL A 101 6.39 -6.63 -14.74
CA VAL A 101 6.61 -5.19 -14.91
C VAL A 101 7.35 -4.55 -13.72
N MET A 102 7.37 -5.17 -12.54
CA MET A 102 8.15 -4.67 -11.41
C MET A 102 9.66 -4.61 -11.66
N PHE A 103 10.17 -5.34 -12.65
CA PHE A 103 11.61 -5.36 -12.97
C PHE A 103 11.99 -4.33 -14.03
N THR A 104 11.05 -3.51 -14.52
CA THR A 104 11.29 -2.59 -15.63
C THR A 104 11.66 -1.19 -15.14
N ASP A 105 11.11 -0.74 -14.02
CA ASP A 105 11.35 0.58 -13.47
C ASP A 105 10.94 0.69 -11.99
N GLN A 106 11.41 1.76 -11.34
CA GLN A 106 11.15 2.00 -9.92
C GLN A 106 9.64 2.18 -9.62
N TYR A 107 8.89 2.77 -10.56
CA TYR A 107 7.47 3.08 -10.34
C TYR A 107 6.66 1.79 -10.20
N HIS A 108 6.87 0.84 -11.12
CA HIS A 108 6.22 -0.46 -11.07
C HIS A 108 6.75 -1.33 -9.93
N LEU A 109 8.04 -1.27 -9.61
CA LEU A 109 8.60 -1.95 -8.44
C LEU A 109 7.92 -1.52 -7.14
N ASN A 110 7.79 -0.22 -6.91
CA ASN A 110 7.12 0.33 -5.73
C ASN A 110 5.63 -0.04 -5.69
N ASN A 111 4.93 -0.04 -6.83
CA ASN A 111 3.54 -0.49 -6.89
C ASN A 111 3.40 -1.97 -6.51
N PHE A 112 4.35 -2.81 -6.94
CA PHE A 112 4.41 -4.21 -6.52
C PHE A 112 4.68 -4.33 -5.02
N ILE A 113 5.70 -3.64 -4.49
CA ILE A 113 6.03 -3.63 -3.05
C ILE A 113 4.82 -3.19 -2.23
N GLN A 114 4.14 -2.10 -2.63
CA GLN A 114 2.97 -1.59 -1.94
C GLN A 114 1.87 -2.65 -1.86
N LYS A 115 1.48 -3.22 -3.00
CA LYS A 115 0.40 -4.20 -3.08
C LYS A 115 0.75 -5.46 -2.30
N THR A 116 1.96 -5.99 -2.50
CA THR A 116 2.42 -7.22 -1.84
C THR A 116 2.51 -7.01 -0.33
N ALA A 117 3.04 -5.89 0.15
CA ALA A 117 3.14 -5.63 1.59
C ALA A 117 1.76 -5.53 2.25
N ILE A 118 0.81 -4.81 1.65
CA ILE A 118 -0.57 -4.71 2.18
C ILE A 118 -1.28 -6.07 2.12
N MET A 119 -1.09 -6.84 1.05
CA MET A 119 -1.67 -8.18 0.94
C MET A 119 -1.07 -9.17 1.93
N SER A 120 0.25 -9.17 2.14
CA SER A 120 0.88 -9.96 3.18
C SER A 120 0.35 -9.59 4.57
N ALA A 121 0.16 -8.30 4.84
CA ALA A 121 -0.43 -7.85 6.11
C ALA A 121 -1.86 -8.37 6.31
N LEU A 122 -2.68 -8.39 5.25
CA LEU A 122 -4.02 -8.97 5.27
C LEU A 122 -3.97 -10.49 5.50
N VAL A 123 -3.15 -11.21 4.73
CA VAL A 123 -3.02 -12.67 4.79
C VAL A 123 -2.60 -13.15 6.17
N ILE A 124 -1.67 -12.45 6.83
CA ILE A 124 -1.22 -12.77 8.20
C ILE A 124 -2.38 -12.69 9.22
N LYS A 125 -3.41 -11.86 8.97
CA LYS A 125 -4.57 -11.76 9.86
C LYS A 125 -5.68 -12.78 9.54
N ILE A 126 -5.57 -13.55 8.47
CA ILE A 126 -6.53 -14.63 8.16
C ILE A 126 -6.44 -15.68 9.26
N GLY A 127 -7.59 -16.08 9.80
CA GLY A 127 -7.69 -17.03 10.92
C GLY A 127 -7.54 -16.39 12.31
N ALA A 128 -7.37 -15.07 12.43
CA ALA A 128 -7.41 -14.40 13.72
C ALA A 128 -8.79 -14.56 14.38
N PRO A 129 -8.85 -14.81 15.71
CA PRO A 129 -10.12 -14.96 16.42
C PRO A 129 -10.96 -13.68 16.32
N LYS A 130 -12.29 -13.84 16.27
CA LYS A 130 -13.23 -12.71 16.29
C LYS A 130 -12.97 -11.83 17.51
N GLN A 131 -12.93 -10.53 17.29
CA GLN A 131 -12.72 -9.53 18.34
C GLN A 131 -13.96 -8.64 18.47
N PRO A 132 -14.15 -7.96 19.62
CA PRO A 132 -15.16 -6.92 19.76
C PRO A 132 -14.98 -5.82 18.70
N PHE A 133 -16.08 -5.28 18.16
CA PHE A 133 -16.06 -4.30 17.05
C PHE A 133 -15.08 -3.13 17.26
N ARG A 134 -15.05 -2.57 18.48
CA ARG A 134 -14.13 -1.48 18.87
C ARG A 134 -12.64 -1.79 18.61
N TYR A 135 -12.23 -3.05 18.66
CA TYR A 135 -10.83 -3.43 18.42
C TYR A 135 -10.48 -3.37 16.94
N TYR A 136 -11.44 -3.58 16.04
CA TYR A 136 -11.23 -3.34 14.61
C TYR A 136 -11.06 -1.84 14.33
N ILE A 137 -11.74 -0.96 15.08
CA ILE A 137 -11.50 0.50 14.99
C ILE A 137 -10.09 0.86 15.45
N TYR A 138 -9.60 0.30 16.56
CA TYR A 138 -8.22 0.53 17.00
C TYR A 138 -7.19 -0.03 16.03
N ASP A 139 -7.44 -1.21 15.46
CA ASP A 139 -6.60 -1.79 14.41
C ASP A 139 -6.59 -0.89 13.16
N LEU A 140 -7.73 -0.36 12.73
CA LEU A 140 -7.83 0.58 11.63
C LEU A 140 -6.97 1.82 11.89
N LEU A 141 -7.13 2.45 13.05
CA LEU A 141 -6.33 3.63 13.42
C LEU A 141 -4.83 3.32 13.46
N TRP A 142 -4.45 2.18 14.03
CA TRP A 142 -3.05 1.73 14.06
C TRP A 142 -2.48 1.57 12.65
N TYR A 143 -3.17 0.86 11.76
CA TYR A 143 -2.67 0.64 10.39
C TYR A 143 -2.70 1.91 9.55
N THR A 144 -3.71 2.77 9.69
CA THR A 144 -3.72 4.09 9.06
C THR A 144 -2.51 4.90 9.51
N MET A 145 -2.21 4.93 10.80
CA MET A 145 -1.03 5.61 11.31
C MET A 145 0.26 5.04 10.71
N CYS A 146 0.46 3.72 10.73
CA CYS A 146 1.65 3.08 10.14
C CYS A 146 1.82 3.44 8.65
N TYR A 147 0.72 3.39 7.88
CA TYR A 147 0.72 3.76 6.47
C TYR A 147 1.11 5.22 6.26
N GLN A 148 0.47 6.13 7.01
CA GLN A 148 0.71 7.57 6.88
C GLN A 148 2.14 7.94 7.28
N VAL A 149 2.69 7.32 8.32
CA VAL A 149 4.09 7.54 8.73
C VAL A 149 5.05 7.07 7.64
N GLY A 150 4.83 5.90 7.04
CA GLY A 150 5.65 5.41 5.92
C GLY A 150 5.59 6.33 4.70
N PHE A 151 4.37 6.75 4.33
CA PHE A 151 4.15 7.69 3.24
C PHE A 151 4.87 9.03 3.50
N ALA A 152 4.65 9.61 4.67
CA ALA A 152 5.24 10.88 5.09
C ALA A 152 6.77 10.83 5.04
N ALA A 153 7.37 9.70 5.46
CA ALA A 153 8.82 9.52 5.50
C ALA A 153 9.49 9.56 4.11
N THR A 154 8.76 9.28 3.03
CA THR A 154 9.31 9.21 1.66
C THR A 154 8.77 10.29 0.74
N TYR A 155 7.65 10.92 1.09
CA TYR A 155 7.04 11.99 0.33
C TYR A 155 7.44 13.39 0.81
N TYR A 156 7.23 13.70 2.09
CA TYR A 156 7.43 15.06 2.59
C TYR A 156 8.86 15.59 2.45
N PRO A 157 9.93 14.78 2.63
CA PRO A 157 11.30 15.22 2.39
C PRO A 157 11.61 15.71 0.98
N PHE A 158 10.68 15.53 0.01
CA PHE A 158 10.82 15.99 -1.37
C PHE A 158 9.78 17.01 -1.78
N THR A 159 8.95 17.50 -0.86
CA THR A 159 7.96 18.53 -1.20
C THR A 159 8.60 19.91 -1.28
N SER A 160 8.10 20.76 -2.18
CA SER A 160 8.61 22.12 -2.42
C SER A 160 8.66 23.01 -1.17
N ARG A 161 7.84 22.72 -0.16
CA ARG A 161 7.86 23.42 1.13
C ARG A 161 9.20 23.29 1.85
N ASN A 162 9.95 22.21 1.62
CA ASN A 162 11.21 21.91 2.29
C ASN A 162 12.46 22.34 1.50
N TYR A 163 12.31 22.84 0.27
CA TYR A 163 13.41 23.35 -0.57
C TYR A 163 13.08 24.79 -0.98
N LYS A 164 13.18 25.70 0.00
CA LYS A 164 13.23 27.14 -0.23
C LYS A 164 14.68 27.59 -0.38
#